data_AF-A0A3A4ZUG1-F1
#
_entry.id   AF-A0A3A4ZUG1-F1
#
_cell.length_a   1.000
_cell.length_b   1.000
_cell.length_c   1.000
_cell.angle_alpha   90.00
_cell.angle_beta   90.00
_cell.angle_gamma   90.00
#
_symmetry.space_group_name_H-M   'P 1'
#
loop_
_entity.id
_entity.type
_entity.pdbx_description
1 polymer ?
#
loop_
_entity_poly.entity_id
_entity_poly.type
_entity_poly.pdbx_seq_one_letter_code
_entity_poly.pdbx_strand_id
1 'polypeptide(L)' 'LKQKAVKAAEKAKKTNHEVALEPMKAAERRIVHMALSELDGISSYTIGNGEMRKVCIAPQRAEEQKRAGNR' A
#
# COMPACT_ATOMS: atom_id res chain seq x y z
N LEU A 1 11.63 7.52 -2.14
CA LEU A 1 10.42 7.00 -1.45
C LEU A 1 9.54 6.13 -2.36
N LYS A 2 9.10 6.63 -3.54
CA LYS A 2 8.30 5.85 -4.53
C LYS A 2 8.85 4.45 -4.83
N GLN A 3 10.14 4.36 -5.17
CA GLN A 3 10.77 3.05 -5.48
C GLN A 3 10.73 2.03 -4.33
N LYS A 4 10.88 2.48 -3.07
CA LYS A 4 10.78 1.59 -1.91
C LYS A 4 9.35 1.06 -1.74
N ALA A 5 8.35 1.93 -1.93
CA ALA A 5 6.94 1.53 -1.87
C ALA A 5 6.58 0.53 -2.97
N VAL A 6 7.04 0.74 -4.20
CA VAL A 6 6.82 -0.19 -5.32
C VAL A 6 7.44 -1.55 -5.04
N LYS A 7 8.70 -1.61 -4.59
CA LYS A 7 9.35 -2.87 -4.20
C LYS A 7 8.62 -3.60 -3.07
N ALA A 8 8.11 -2.85 -2.09
CA ALA A 8 7.32 -3.42 -1.00
C ALA A 8 5.97 -3.97 -1.51
N ALA A 9 5.33 -3.29 -2.45
CA ALA A 9 4.10 -3.76 -3.09
C ALA A 9 4.32 -5.02 -3.93
N GLU A 10 5.39 -5.08 -4.73
CA GLU A 10 5.78 -6.29 -5.46
C GLU A 10 6.05 -7.45 -4.51
N LYS A 11 6.74 -7.20 -3.39
CA LYS A 11 6.95 -8.20 -2.35
C LYS A 11 5.62 -8.67 -1.77
N ALA A 12 4.73 -7.76 -1.41
CA ALA A 12 3.42 -8.08 -0.85
C ALA A 12 2.58 -8.97 -1.79
N LYS A 13 2.57 -8.64 -3.09
CA LYS A 13 1.97 -9.48 -4.14
C LYS A 13 2.61 -10.86 -4.21
N LYS A 14 3.95 -10.91 -4.32
CA LYS A 14 4.69 -12.15 -4.51
C LYS A 14 4.57 -13.10 -3.33
N THR A 15 4.62 -12.57 -2.11
CA THR A 15 4.51 -13.38 -0.88
C THR A 15 3.06 -13.60 -0.46
N ASN A 16 2.10 -12.94 -1.12
CA ASN A 16 0.70 -12.89 -0.72
C ASN A 16 0.51 -12.55 0.78
N HIS A 17 1.39 -11.68 1.29
CA HIS A 17 1.44 -11.26 2.69
C HIS A 17 1.55 -9.74 2.76
N GLU A 18 0.97 -9.17 3.80
CA GLU A 18 0.99 -7.73 4.00
C GLU A 18 2.40 -7.25 4.37
N VAL A 19 2.77 -6.08 3.86
CA VAL A 19 4.05 -5.42 4.14
C VAL A 19 3.79 -4.04 4.72
N ALA A 20 4.26 -3.82 5.95
CA ALA A 20 4.24 -2.52 6.58
C ALA A 20 5.51 -1.73 6.23
N LEU A 21 5.34 -0.48 5.81
CA LEU A 21 6.43 0.46 5.68
C LEU A 21 6.79 1.09 7.04
N GLU A 22 7.95 1.72 7.10
CA GLU A 22 8.36 2.52 8.25
C GLU A 22 7.40 3.70 8.47
N PRO A 23 7.16 4.13 9.72
CA PRO A 23 6.45 5.37 10.00
C PRO A 23 7.11 6.56 9.31
N MET A 24 6.29 7.45 8.74
CA MET A 24 6.79 8.56 7.90
C MET A 24 5.89 9.78 8.03
N LYS A 25 6.38 10.96 7.63
CA LYS A 25 5.63 12.23 7.73
C LYS A 25 4.41 12.22 6.79
N ALA A 26 3.44 13.12 7.05
CA ALA A 26 2.21 13.20 6.27
C ALA A 26 2.47 13.41 4.76
N ALA A 27 3.44 14.26 4.40
CA ALA A 27 3.82 14.50 3.01
C ALA A 27 4.39 13.24 2.33
N GLU A 28 5.23 12.49 3.04
CA GLU A 28 5.81 11.24 2.53
C GLU A 28 4.74 10.16 2.34
N ARG A 29 3.81 10.04 3.30
CA ARG A 29 2.66 9.12 3.17
C ARG A 29 1.82 9.43 1.95
N ARG A 30 1.60 10.71 1.64
CA ARG A 30 0.86 11.12 0.43
C ARG A 30 1.57 10.65 -0.84
N ILE A 31 2.88 10.84 -0.93
CA ILE A 31 3.68 10.38 -2.08
C ILE A 31 3.62 8.86 -2.22
N VAL A 32 3.72 8.14 -1.11
CA VAL A 32 3.61 6.67 -1.09
C VAL A 32 2.22 6.23 -1.53
N HIS A 33 1.16 6.83 -1.00
CA HIS A 33 -0.20 6.44 -1.34
C HIS A 33 -0.52 6.68 -2.82
N MET A 34 -0.10 7.82 -3.37
CA MET A 34 -0.23 8.10 -4.81
C MET A 34 0.59 7.14 -5.68
N ALA A 35 1.79 6.75 -5.23
CA ALA A 35 2.59 5.76 -5.95
C ALA A 35 1.95 4.36 -5.93
N LEU A 36 1.25 4.02 -4.85
CA LEU A 36 0.60 2.72 -4.69
C LEU A 36 -0.77 2.66 -5.39
N SER A 37 -1.48 3.78 -5.52
CA SER A 37 -2.77 3.82 -6.24
C SER A 37 -2.64 3.55 -7.74
N GLU A 38 -1.44 3.73 -8.30
CA GLU A 38 -1.12 3.39 -9.70
C GLU A 38 -0.86 1.89 -9.90
N LEU A 39 -0.80 1.09 -8.84
CA LEU A 39 -0.45 -0.34 -8.90
C LEU A 39 -1.68 -1.22 -8.74
N ASP A 40 -1.99 -2.02 -9.77
CA ASP A 40 -3.09 -2.99 -9.70
C ASP A 40 -2.78 -4.17 -8.79
N GLY A 41 -3.78 -4.75 -8.12
CA GLY A 41 -3.58 -5.98 -7.33
C GLY A 41 -2.92 -5.79 -5.98
N ILE A 42 -2.85 -4.56 -5.50
CA ILE A 42 -2.57 -4.24 -4.10
C ILE A 42 -3.59 -3.23 -3.59
N SER A 43 -3.84 -3.28 -2.28
CA SER A 43 -4.51 -2.24 -1.53
C SER A 43 -3.52 -1.63 -0.54
N SER A 44 -3.72 -0.36 -0.19
CA SER A 44 -2.89 0.29 0.82
C SER A 44 -3.74 1.06 1.81
N TYR A 45 -3.35 1.01 3.08
CA TYR A 45 -4.07 1.63 4.17
C TYR A 45 -3.09 2.08 5.27
N THR A 46 -3.50 3.01 6.13
CA THR A 46 -2.63 3.48 7.21
C THR A 46 -3.00 2.89 8.55
N ILE A 47 -2.00 2.51 9.35
CA ILE A 47 -2.18 2.07 10.74
C ILE A 47 -1.36 2.97 11.66
N GLY A 48 -1.85 3.20 12.88
CA GLY A 48 -1.17 3.97 13.91
C GLY A 48 -1.53 5.45 13.91
N ASN A 49 -0.99 6.17 14.91
CA ASN A 49 -1.36 7.55 15.23
C ASN A 49 -0.13 8.46 15.23
N GLY A 50 -0.32 9.73 14.88
CA GLY A 50 0.72 10.75 14.91
C GLY A 50 1.97 10.36 14.12
N GLU A 51 3.11 10.35 14.80
CA GLU A 51 4.44 10.00 14.25
C GLU A 51 4.60 8.50 13.99
N MET A 52 3.86 7.66 14.70
CA MET A 52 3.88 6.20 14.53
C MET A 52 2.96 5.73 13.40
N ARG A 53 2.31 6.67 12.68
CA ARG A 53 1.42 6.34 11.59
C ARG A 53 2.21 5.89 10.36
N LYS A 54 1.98 4.65 9.97
CA LYS A 54 2.64 3.96 8.86
C LYS A 54 1.66 3.52 7.78
N VAL A 55 2.18 3.23 6.60
CA VAL A 55 1.41 2.68 5.47
C VAL A 55 1.63 1.18 5.42
N CYS A 56 0.54 0.41 5.41
CA CYS A 56 0.52 -1.02 5.15
C CYS A 56 0.05 -1.28 3.73
N ILE A 57 0.70 -2.24 3.08
CA ILE A 57 0.40 -2.67 1.72
C ILE A 57 -0.08 -4.11 1.81
N ALA A 58 -1.30 -4.37 1.36
CA ALA A 58 -1.87 -5.69 1.30
C ALA A 58 -2.04 -6.13 -0.16
N PRO A 59 -1.77 -7.40 -0.49
CA PRO A 59 -2.14 -7.94 -1.79
C PRO A 59 -3.67 -7.96 -1.91
N GLN A 60 -4.21 -7.45 -3.01
CA GLN A 60 -5.65 -7.49 -3.23
C GLN A 60 -6.03 -8.91 -3.65
N ARG A 61 -6.90 -9.57 -2.88
CA ARG A 61 -7.44 -10.87 -3.29
C ARG A 61 -8.32 -10.67 -4.54
N ALA A 62 -8.30 -11.64 -5.44
CA ALA A 62 -9.01 -11.59 -6.73
C ALA A 62 -10.52 -11.25 -6.60
N GLU A 63 -11.13 -11.50 -5.44
CA GLU A 63 -12.53 -11.17 -5.16
C GLU A 63 -12.78 -9.67 -4.89
N GLU A 64 -11.81 -8.95 -4.31
CA GLU A 64 -11.93 -7.50 -4.04
C GLU A 64 -11.71 -6.66 -5.30
N GLN A 65 -10.91 -7.15 -6.26
CA GLN A 65 -10.72 -6.49 -7.56
C GLN A 65 -12.04 -6.40 -8.35
N LYS A 66 -12.86 -7.46 -8.29
CA LYS A 66 -14.17 -7.50 -8.97
C LYS A 66 -15.17 -6.50 -8.41
N ARG A 67 -15.02 -6.08 -7.15
CA ARG A 67 -15.91 -5.08 -6.50
C ARG A 67 -15.50 -3.64 -6.80
N ALA A 68 -14.22 -3.37 -6.97
CA ALA A 68 -13.71 -2.02 -7.26
C ALA A 68 -13.94 -1.61 -8.72
N GLY A 69 -13.91 -2.55 -9.67
CA GLY A 69 -14.14 -2.29 -11.10
C GLY A 69 -15.61 -2.22 -11.53
N ASN A 70 -16.57 -2.32 -10.60
CA ASN A 70 -18.00 -2.32 -10.89
C ASN A 70 -18.68 -0.95 -10.59
N ARG A 71 -17.91 0.14 -10.65
CA ARG A 71 -18.40 1.52 -10.49
C ARG A 71 -18.09 2.37 -11.71
#